data_AF-A0A2E6Z330-F1
#
_entry.id   AF-A0A2E6Z330-F1
#
_cell.length_a   1.000
_cell.length_b   1.000
_cell.length_c   1.000
_cell.angle_alpha   90.00
_cell.angle_beta   90.00
_cell.angle_gamma   90.00
#
_symmetry.space_group_name_H-M   'P 1'
#
loop_
_entity.id
_entity.type
_entity.pdbx_description
1 polymer ?
#
loop_
_entity_poly.entity_id
_entity_poly.type
_entity_poly.pdbx_seq_one_letter_code
_entity_poly.pdbx_strand_id
1 'polypeptide(L)' 'MNQIRPNIVFAFSDDWGRYASAYKDQNSINELIKTPNFDWVAEEGALFQNAHVPVPSCTPCRSSVLSGRYFWQ' A
#
# COMPACT_ATOMS: atom_id res chain seq x y z
N MET A 1 1.26 19.35 27.95
CA MET A 1 0.72 18.00 27.66
C MET A 1 1.79 17.22 26.93
N ASN A 2 2.30 16.14 27.52
CA ASN A 2 3.32 15.31 26.89
C ASN A 2 2.63 14.47 25.81
N GLN A 3 2.56 14.99 24.57
CA GLN A 3 1.99 14.21 23.48
C GLN A 3 2.93 13.04 23.18
N ILE A 4 2.39 11.83 23.33
CA ILE A 4 3.07 10.60 22.93
C ILE A 4 3.31 10.69 21.42
N ARG A 5 4.57 10.73 21.02
CA ARG A 5 4.94 10.68 19.59
C ARG A 5 4.72 9.25 19.10
N PRO A 6 3.85 9.01 18.10
CA PRO A 6 3.65 7.68 17.58
C PRO A 6 4.90 7.23 16.81
N ASN A 7 5.19 5.94 16.85
CA ASN A 7 6.13 5.32 15.93
C ASN A 7 5.44 5.10 14.58
N ILE A 8 6.16 5.35 13.48
CA ILE A 8 5.65 5.13 12.12
C ILE A 8 6.47 4.01 11.50
N VAL A 9 5.79 2.92 11.10
CA VAL A 9 6.39 1.84 10.31
C VAL A 9 5.86 1.96 8.89
N PHE A 10 6.77 2.16 7.93
CA PHE A 10 6.44 2.21 6.51
C PHE A 10 6.89 0.91 5.83
N ALA A 11 5.93 0.02 5.56
CA ALA A 11 6.16 -1.22 4.84
C ALA A 11 5.84 -1.00 3.34
N PHE A 12 6.81 -1.28 2.47
CA PHE A 12 6.70 -1.06 1.03
C PHE A 12 7.07 -2.34 0.28
N SER A 13 6.15 -2.86 -0.52
CA SER A 13 6.37 -4.07 -1.33
C SER A 13 6.79 -3.72 -2.76
N ASP A 14 7.63 -4.58 -3.35
CA ASP A 14 8.07 -4.45 -4.74
C ASP A 14 7.16 -5.30 -5.64
N ASP A 15 6.66 -4.70 -6.73
CA ASP A 15 5.82 -5.34 -7.76
C ASP A 15 4.59 -6.13 -7.26
N TRP A 16 4.04 -5.79 -6.08
CA TRP A 16 2.90 -6.52 -5.51
C TRP A 16 1.62 -6.35 -6.35
N GLY A 17 1.38 -5.16 -6.94
CA GLY A 17 0.10 -4.85 -7.58
C GLY A 17 -1.08 -4.84 -6.59
N ARG A 18 -2.32 -4.89 -7.09
CA ARG A 18 -3.54 -4.95 -6.25
C ARG A 18 -3.99 -6.39 -6.01
N TYR A 19 -3.04 -7.25 -5.63
CA TYR A 19 -3.23 -8.69 -5.46
C TYR A 19 -3.21 -9.07 -3.97
N ALA A 20 -4.35 -8.98 -3.29
CA ALA A 20 -4.47 -9.35 -1.87
C ALA A 20 -5.92 -9.75 -1.55
N SER A 21 -6.12 -10.64 -0.57
CA SER A 21 -7.46 -11.11 -0.19
C SER A 21 -8.35 -9.98 0.36
N ALA A 22 -7.78 -8.93 0.95
CA ALA A 22 -8.50 -7.71 1.32
C ALA A 22 -9.19 -7.00 0.14
N TYR A 23 -8.75 -7.24 -1.11
CA TYR A 23 -9.37 -6.69 -2.32
C TYR A 23 -10.24 -7.73 -3.07
N LYS A 24 -10.73 -8.77 -2.39
CA LYS A 24 -11.66 -9.73 -2.98
C LYS A 24 -12.98 -9.05 -3.39
N ASP A 25 -13.45 -9.38 -4.58
CA ASP A 25 -14.78 -9.10 -5.09
C ASP A 25 -15.30 -10.33 -5.85
N GLN A 26 -16.57 -10.32 -6.26
CA GLN A 26 -17.18 -11.46 -6.95
C GLN A 26 -16.45 -11.76 -8.27
N ASN A 27 -15.84 -12.95 -8.34
CA ASN A 27 -15.07 -13.45 -9.49
C ASN A 27 -13.71 -12.75 -9.73
N SER A 28 -13.12 -12.10 -8.73
CA SER A 28 -11.75 -11.60 -8.84
C SER A 28 -10.71 -12.66 -8.50
N ILE A 29 -9.53 -12.54 -9.14
CA ILE A 29 -8.33 -13.34 -8.80
C ILE A 29 -7.94 -13.23 -7.32
N ASN A 30 -8.34 -12.14 -6.65
CA ASN A 30 -8.09 -11.93 -5.22
C ASN A 30 -8.82 -12.94 -4.33
N GLU A 31 -9.88 -13.61 -4.81
CA GLU A 31 -10.54 -14.71 -4.08
C GLU A 31 -9.62 -15.92 -3.86
N LEU A 32 -8.61 -16.09 -4.71
CA LEU A 32 -7.66 -17.21 -4.65
C LEU A 32 -6.43 -16.91 -3.77
N ILE A 33 -6.22 -15.64 -3.42
CA ILE A 33 -5.07 -15.18 -2.66
C ILE A 33 -5.38 -15.28 -1.16
N LYS A 34 -4.35 -15.55 -0.33
CA LYS A 34 -4.47 -15.54 1.13
C LYS A 34 -3.39 -14.67 1.74
N THR A 35 -3.77 -13.51 2.26
CA THR A 35 -2.87 -12.54 2.90
C THR A 35 -3.36 -12.15 4.30
N PRO A 36 -3.50 -13.11 5.24
CA PRO A 36 -4.21 -12.89 6.52
C PRO A 36 -3.62 -11.74 7.36
N ASN A 37 -2.30 -11.53 7.32
CA ASN A 37 -1.67 -10.43 8.06
C ASN A 37 -1.95 -9.05 7.44
N PHE A 38 -2.05 -8.97 6.11
CA PHE A 38 -2.42 -7.73 5.43
C PHE A 38 -3.91 -7.43 5.62
N ASP A 39 -4.74 -8.48 5.57
CA ASP A 39 -6.17 -8.39 5.81
C ASP A 39 -6.45 -7.85 7.23
N TRP A 40 -5.74 -8.37 8.24
CA TRP A 40 -5.84 -7.86 9.62
C TRP A 40 -5.51 -6.37 9.73
N VAL A 41 -4.44 -5.90 9.08
CA VAL A 41 -4.07 -4.47 9.09
C VAL A 41 -5.11 -3.62 8.35
N ALA A 42 -5.71 -4.13 7.28
CA ALA A 42 -6.75 -3.45 6.54
C ALA A 42 -8.06 -3.33 7.33
N GLU A 43 -8.44 -4.38 8.08
CA GLU A 43 -9.64 -4.43 8.92
C GLU A 43 -9.53 -3.52 10.15
N GLU A 44 -8.37 -3.44 10.79
CA GLU A 44 -8.11 -2.56 11.95
C GLU A 44 -7.79 -1.10 11.55
N GLY A 45 -7.72 -0.83 10.24
CA GLY A 45 -7.23 0.43 9.70
C GLY A 45 -8.11 0.98 8.58
N ALA A 46 -7.44 1.41 7.51
CA ALA A 46 -8.09 1.93 6.32
C ALA A 46 -7.52 1.27 5.06
N LEU A 47 -8.40 0.79 4.19
CA LEU A 47 -8.04 0.19 2.91
C LEU A 47 -8.38 1.14 1.75
N PHE A 48 -7.35 1.65 1.07
CA PHE A 48 -7.53 2.54 -0.07
C PHE A 48 -7.92 1.76 -1.33
N GLN A 49 -9.10 2.05 -1.89
CA GLN A 49 -9.59 1.39 -3.11
C GLN A 49 -9.06 2.03 -4.41
N ASN A 50 -8.47 3.22 -4.31
CA ASN A 50 -8.03 4.03 -5.44
C ASN A 50 -6.68 4.72 -5.12
N ALA A 51 -5.62 3.91 -4.99
CA ALA A 51 -4.25 4.37 -4.77
C ALA A 51 -3.39 4.03 -5.98
N HIS A 52 -2.65 5.02 -6.50
CA HIS A 52 -1.82 4.87 -7.70
C HIS A 52 -0.39 5.34 -7.44
N VAL A 53 0.57 4.63 -8.03
CA VAL A 53 1.96 5.07 -8.09
C VAL A 53 2.12 6.18 -9.15
N PRO A 54 3.05 7.13 -8.96
CA PRO A 54 3.24 8.23 -9.91
C PRO A 54 3.85 7.77 -11.24
N VAL A 55 4.52 6.61 -11.26
CA VAL A 55 5.20 6.05 -12.44
C VAL A 55 5.36 4.53 -12.27
N PRO A 56 5.18 3.72 -13.34
CA PRO A 56 5.36 2.28 -13.29
C PRO A 56 6.84 1.89 -13.43
N SER A 57 7.71 2.41 -12.56
CA SER A 57 9.14 2.09 -12.53
C SER A 57 9.72 2.23 -11.13
N CYS A 58 10.53 1.27 -10.69
CA CYS A 58 10.97 1.11 -9.30
C CYS A 58 11.68 2.35 -8.73
N THR A 59 12.73 2.82 -9.40
CA THR A 59 13.55 3.96 -8.95
C THR A 59 12.75 5.27 -8.88
N PRO A 60 12.09 5.73 -9.96
CA PRO A 60 11.37 6.99 -9.93
C PRO A 60 10.08 6.93 -9.09
N CYS A 61 9.48 5.76 -8.89
CA CYS A 61 8.38 5.58 -7.94
C CYS A 61 8.87 5.77 -6.50
N ARG A 62 9.94 5.07 -6.10
CA ARG A 62 10.49 5.17 -4.74
C ARG A 62 11.02 6.57 -4.42
N SER A 63 11.64 7.24 -5.38
CA SER A 63 12.09 8.63 -5.18
C SER A 63 10.91 9.59 -4.97
N SER A 64 9.80 9.39 -5.69
CA SER A 64 8.58 10.18 -5.52
C SER A 64 7.97 9.98 -4.13
N VAL A 65 7.92 8.74 -3.65
CA VAL A 65 7.44 8.40 -2.29
C VAL A 65 8.32 9.06 -1.21
N LEU A 66 9.64 8.99 -1.35
CA LEU A 66 10.57 9.54 -0.36
C LEU A 66 10.57 11.08 -0.32
N SER A 67 10.46 11.71 -1.49
CA SER A 67 10.53 13.18 -1.61
C SER A 67 9.18 13.87 -1.46
N GLY A 68 8.06 13.15 -1.64
CA GLY A 68 6.72 13.75 -1.74
C GLY A 68 6.52 14.59 -2.99
N ARG A 69 7.31 14.37 -4.04
CA ARG A 69 7.28 15.11 -5.32
C ARG A 69 7.02 14.16 -6.48
N TYR A 70 6.63 14.71 -7.62
CA TYR A 70 6.52 13.91 -8.84
C TYR A 70 7.90 13.55 -9.40
N PHE A 71 7.99 12.44 -10.13
CA PHE A 71 9.27 11.90 -10.62
C PHE A 71 10.00 12.80 -11.65
N TRP A 72 9.30 13.76 -12.25
CA TRP A 72 9.88 14.73 -13.20
C TRP A 72 10.33 16.05 -12.55
N GLN A 73 10.18 16.17 -11.22
CA GLN A 73 10.56 17.35 -10.45
C GLN A 73 11.88 17.16 -9.71
#